data_AF-A0A0B7N209-F1
#
_entry.id   AF-A0A0B7N209-F1
#
_cell.length_a   1.000
_cell.length_b   1.000
_cell.length_c   1.000
_cell.angle_alpha   90.00
_cell.angle_beta   90.00
_cell.angle_gamma   90.00
#
_symmetry.space_group_name_H-M   'P 1'
#
loop_
_entity.id
_entity.type
_entity.pdbx_description
1 polymer ?
#
loop_
_entity_poly.entity_id
_entity_poly.type
_entity_poly.pdbx_seq_one_letter_code
_entity_poly.pdbx_strand_id
1 'polypeptide(L)'
;MMVSDVFQMHPTGHFLHWKDTADTGLLSWKQEPRQLFRGIESGNIRLQPFFQPLCTPHPAPSTTSNLISLQPFIQKLLPLDATNGMSIQSPSKTFRQVCTSLVVAPPHLRAINSPAWIFFWSLSLTMIQRNVIYRFINKCIPHLSLLHRIFPDQHTTDTCVVCSSASDTLDHFLFRCPPKALVWQGIIFEFLWPTVTIDDICHSILSFNFYNIRYSQQPLVPSHLIVMITMANIWRAHYRLIFNQKAFEITAVLNNIRLDINKMIDEDQVHNMI
;
A
#
# COMPACT_ATOMS: atom_id res chain seq x y z
N MET A 1 15.02 18.66 -22.40
CA MET A 1 14.63 19.08 -21.04
C MET A 1 14.31 17.82 -20.26
N MET A 2 15.13 17.47 -19.28
CA MET A 2 14.99 16.21 -18.56
C MET A 2 13.66 16.17 -17.79
N VAL A 3 13.11 14.98 -17.52
CA VAL A 3 11.95 14.84 -16.60
C VAL A 3 12.25 15.54 -15.28
N SER A 4 13.50 15.44 -14.82
CA SER A 4 14.00 16.10 -13.62
C SER A 4 13.89 17.63 -13.66
N ASP A 5 13.75 18.26 -14.83
CA ASP A 5 13.68 19.72 -14.94
C ASP A 5 12.25 20.25 -14.70
N VAL A 6 11.24 19.41 -14.96
CA VAL A 6 9.80 19.74 -14.81
C VAL A 6 9.20 19.07 -13.58
N PHE A 7 9.64 17.85 -13.30
CA PHE A 7 9.15 17.04 -12.21
C PHE A 7 10.28 16.77 -11.24
N GLN A 8 9.97 16.88 -9.96
CA GLN A 8 10.82 16.40 -8.90
C GLN A 8 10.26 15.08 -8.41
N MET A 9 11.14 14.14 -8.12
CA MET A 9 10.73 12.93 -7.45
C MET A 9 10.34 13.32 -6.03
N HIS A 10 9.14 12.92 -5.62
CA HIS A 10 8.69 13.09 -4.25
C HIS A 10 9.76 12.48 -3.32
N PRO A 11 10.05 13.07 -2.16
CA PRO A 11 11.09 12.57 -1.25
C PRO A 11 10.97 11.08 -0.91
N THR A 12 9.78 10.50 -1.10
CA THR A 12 9.48 9.08 -0.90
C THR A 12 9.80 8.17 -2.11
N GLY A 13 10.26 8.70 -3.24
CA GLY A 13 10.62 7.92 -4.44
C GLY A 13 9.46 7.32 -5.24
N HIS A 14 8.22 7.42 -4.74
CA HIS A 14 7.06 6.71 -5.30
C HIS A 14 6.23 7.51 -6.30
N PHE A 15 6.41 8.84 -6.31
CA PHE A 15 5.62 9.74 -7.13
C PHE A 15 6.54 10.79 -7.73
N LEU A 16 6.22 11.22 -8.94
CA LEU A 16 6.76 12.43 -9.52
C LEU A 16 5.75 13.55 -9.23
N HIS A 17 6.21 14.65 -8.65
CA HIS A 17 5.41 15.86 -8.50
C HIS A 17 6.02 16.98 -9.30
N TRP A 18 5.19 17.91 -9.72
CA TRP A 18 5.67 19.09 -10.42
C TRP A 18 6.66 19.86 -9.55
N LYS A 19 7.74 20.31 -10.20
CA LYS A 19 8.55 21.39 -9.65
C LYS A 19 7.67 22.63 -9.62
N ASP A 20 7.81 23.38 -8.53
CA ASP A 20 7.06 24.59 -8.17
C ASP A 20 6.02 25.05 -9.20
N THR A 21 4.74 24.92 -8.87
CA THR A 21 3.63 25.35 -9.74
C THR A 21 3.61 26.86 -10.01
N ALA A 22 4.39 27.65 -9.26
CA ALA A 22 4.58 29.07 -9.51
C ALA A 22 5.66 29.38 -10.57
N ASP A 23 6.43 28.38 -11.02
CA ASP A 23 7.41 28.56 -12.09
C ASP A 23 6.71 28.90 -13.41
N THR A 24 6.91 30.14 -13.86
CA THR A 24 6.35 30.69 -15.09
C THR A 24 6.71 29.90 -16.35
N GLY A 25 7.84 29.20 -16.38
CA GLY A 25 8.23 28.34 -17.50
C GLY A 25 7.36 27.08 -17.62
N LEU A 26 6.81 26.62 -16.50
CA LEU A 26 6.03 25.39 -16.40
C LEU A 26 4.51 25.63 -16.60
N LEU A 27 4.03 26.87 -16.48
CA LEU A 27 2.61 27.24 -16.68
C LEU A 27 2.05 26.93 -18.09
N SER A 28 2.92 26.74 -19.08
CA SER A 28 2.55 26.42 -20.47
C SER A 28 2.07 24.97 -20.66
N TRP A 29 2.28 24.11 -19.67
CA TRP A 29 2.04 22.66 -19.73
C TRP A 29 0.67 22.22 -19.16
N LYS A 30 -0.34 23.09 -19.16
CA LYS A 30 -1.71 22.82 -18.64
C LYS A 30 -2.47 21.62 -19.27
N GLN A 31 -1.90 20.92 -20.26
CA GLN A 31 -2.44 19.67 -20.84
C GLN A 31 -1.40 18.54 -20.77
N GLU A 32 -1.20 18.02 -19.56
CA GLU A 32 -0.06 17.19 -19.18
C GLU A 32 0.13 15.85 -19.90
N PRO A 33 -0.91 15.06 -20.25
CA PRO A 33 -0.63 13.73 -20.80
C PRO A 33 0.04 13.82 -22.18
N ARG A 34 -0.48 14.66 -23.09
CA ARG A 34 -0.04 14.69 -24.49
C ARG A 34 1.37 15.27 -24.68
N GLN A 35 1.74 16.28 -23.90
CA GLN A 35 3.08 16.89 -24.00
C GLN A 35 4.14 15.99 -23.35
N LEU A 36 3.79 15.29 -22.26
CA LEU A 36 4.65 14.27 -21.67
C LEU A 36 4.88 13.11 -22.67
N PHE A 37 3.82 12.54 -23.25
CA PHE A 37 3.96 11.45 -24.23
C PHE A 37 4.73 11.88 -25.48
N ARG A 38 4.44 13.04 -26.07
CA ARG A 38 5.21 13.56 -27.21
C ARG A 38 6.65 13.88 -26.86
N GLY A 39 6.91 14.37 -25.65
CA GLY A 39 8.25 14.68 -25.19
C GLY A 39 9.08 13.41 -24.95
N ILE A 40 8.44 12.35 -24.45
CA ILE A 40 9.01 11.01 -24.35
C ILE A 40 9.31 10.46 -25.75
N GLU A 41 8.33 10.45 -26.67
CA GLU A 41 8.48 9.96 -28.05
C GLU A 41 9.56 10.71 -28.87
N SER A 42 9.66 12.02 -28.70
CA SER A 42 10.66 12.86 -29.38
C SER A 42 12.05 12.82 -28.73
N GLY A 43 12.24 12.05 -27.64
CA GLY A 43 13.51 11.97 -26.90
C GLY A 43 13.87 13.23 -26.12
N ASN A 44 12.99 14.23 -26.11
CA ASN A 44 13.16 15.48 -25.39
C ASN A 44 13.07 15.31 -23.88
N ILE A 45 12.36 14.26 -23.43
CA ILE A 45 12.15 13.83 -22.05
C ILE A 45 12.77 12.44 -21.89
N ARG A 46 13.73 12.30 -20.96
CA ARG A 46 14.41 11.03 -20.68
C ARG A 46 13.85 10.38 -19.41
N LEU A 47 13.42 9.13 -19.51
CA LEU A 47 12.99 8.35 -18.35
C LEU A 47 14.20 7.82 -17.57
N GLN A 48 14.03 7.63 -16.26
CA GLN A 48 15.04 7.00 -15.42
C GLN A 48 15.31 5.54 -15.86
N PRO A 49 16.53 5.00 -15.66
CA PRO A 49 16.89 3.64 -16.06
C PRO A 49 15.95 2.55 -15.51
N PHE A 50 15.31 2.79 -14.37
CA PHE A 50 14.27 1.94 -13.79
C PHE A 50 13.13 1.59 -14.79
N PHE A 51 12.77 2.52 -15.69
CA PHE A 51 11.70 2.29 -16.67
C PHE A 51 12.17 1.60 -17.95
N GLN A 52 13.49 1.44 -18.15
CA GLN A 52 14.07 0.85 -19.35
C GLN A 52 13.49 -0.53 -19.73
N PRO A 53 13.23 -1.45 -18.79
CA PRO A 53 12.64 -2.76 -19.11
C PRO A 53 11.22 -2.68 -19.69
N LEU A 54 10.49 -1.59 -19.42
CA LEU A 54 9.15 -1.36 -19.94
C LEU A 54 9.16 -0.77 -21.36
N CYS A 55 10.31 -0.27 -21.79
CA CYS A 55 10.52 0.37 -23.08
C CYS A 55 11.10 -0.60 -24.11
N THR A 56 11.73 -1.68 -23.67
CA THR A 56 12.22 -2.73 -24.55
C THR A 56 11.08 -3.66 -24.99
N PRO A 57 10.85 -3.85 -26.30
CA PRO A 57 9.99 -4.93 -26.76
C PRO A 57 10.54 -6.28 -26.26
N HIS A 58 9.65 -7.21 -25.91
CA HIS A 58 10.01 -8.58 -25.52
C HIS A 58 10.86 -9.24 -26.62
N PRO A 59 11.76 -10.20 -26.30
CA PRO A 59 13.01 -10.40 -27.03
C PRO A 59 12.75 -10.75 -28.51
N ALA A 60 12.99 -9.78 -29.37
CA ALA A 60 13.23 -10.00 -30.80
C ALA A 60 14.73 -9.77 -31.06
N PRO A 61 15.35 -10.59 -31.92
CA PRO A 61 16.80 -10.64 -32.06
C PRO A 61 17.35 -9.34 -32.63
N SER A 62 18.42 -8.88 -31.99
CA SER A 62 19.49 -8.01 -32.48
C SER A 62 19.26 -7.33 -33.84
N THR A 63 18.77 -6.09 -33.79
CA THR A 63 19.18 -5.09 -34.78
C THR A 63 19.46 -3.77 -34.06
N THR A 64 20.70 -3.32 -34.22
CA THR A 64 21.27 -2.07 -33.75
C THR A 64 20.44 -0.87 -34.22
N SER A 65 19.52 -0.43 -33.37
CA SER A 65 19.03 0.94 -33.32
C SER A 65 19.08 1.38 -31.87
N ASN A 66 19.97 2.31 -31.55
CA ASN A 66 20.16 2.88 -30.21
C ASN A 66 18.97 3.75 -29.74
N LEU A 67 17.86 3.74 -30.47
CA LEU A 67 16.63 4.42 -30.08
C LEU A 67 15.71 3.41 -29.42
N ILE A 68 15.76 3.35 -28.09
CA ILE A 68 14.79 2.66 -27.26
C ILE A 68 13.42 3.29 -27.57
N SER A 69 12.55 2.54 -28.26
CA SER A 69 11.19 3.00 -28.56
C SER A 69 10.36 3.00 -27.29
N LEU A 70 9.74 4.13 -26.97
CA LEU A 70 8.88 4.28 -25.80
C LEU A 70 7.41 3.93 -26.11
N GLN A 71 7.11 3.59 -27.35
CA GLN A 71 5.79 3.16 -27.79
C GLN A 71 5.22 1.97 -27.00
N PRO A 72 6.00 0.90 -26.69
CA PRO A 72 5.50 -0.20 -25.88
C PRO A 72 5.07 0.23 -24.47
N PHE A 73 5.78 1.20 -23.88
CA PHE A 73 5.46 1.77 -22.58
C PHE A 73 4.18 2.63 -22.65
N ILE A 74 4.08 3.52 -23.64
CA ILE A 74 2.91 4.37 -23.88
C ILE A 74 1.66 3.53 -24.15
N GLN A 75 1.80 2.49 -24.97
CA GLN A 75 0.72 1.56 -25.31
C GLN A 75 0.23 0.75 -24.10
N LYS A 76 1.09 0.51 -23.10
CA LYS A 76 0.68 -0.08 -21.81
C LYS A 76 0.03 0.91 -20.85
N LEU A 77 0.31 2.20 -20.98
CA LEU A 77 -0.33 3.26 -20.19
C LEU A 77 -1.68 3.69 -20.75
N LEU A 78 -1.88 3.54 -22.06
CA LEU A 78 -3.14 3.77 -22.72
C LEU A 78 -4.06 2.56 -22.50
N PRO A 79 -5.31 2.76 -22.04
CA PRO A 79 -6.28 1.68 -22.03
C PRO A 79 -6.46 1.17 -23.46
N LEU A 80 -6.53 -0.16 -23.63
CA LEU A 80 -6.46 -0.90 -24.89
C LEU A 80 -7.52 -0.56 -25.96
N ASP A 81 -8.41 0.40 -25.73
CA ASP A 81 -9.45 0.84 -26.68
C ASP A 81 -9.49 2.37 -26.87
N ALA A 82 -8.34 3.05 -26.83
CA ALA A 82 -8.24 4.44 -27.29
C ALA A 82 -8.38 4.60 -28.82
N THR A 83 -8.61 3.51 -29.56
CA THR A 83 -8.90 3.51 -31.00
C THR A 83 -10.28 4.11 -31.30
N ASN A 84 -11.22 4.08 -30.34
CA ASN A 84 -12.51 4.75 -30.45
C ASN A 84 -12.54 6.07 -29.66
N GLY A 85 -11.72 7.03 -30.08
CA GLY A 85 -12.06 8.45 -29.98
C GLY A 85 -12.44 8.99 -28.59
N MET A 86 -11.87 8.46 -27.50
CA MET A 86 -12.01 9.13 -26.20
C MET A 86 -11.28 10.47 -26.28
N SER A 87 -12.06 11.54 -26.42
CA SER A 87 -11.55 12.90 -26.28
C SER A 87 -10.88 13.04 -24.92
N ILE A 88 -9.63 13.50 -24.95
CA ILE A 88 -8.75 13.77 -23.79
C ILE A 88 -9.31 14.92 -22.90
N GLN A 89 -10.50 15.44 -23.23
CA GLN A 89 -11.30 16.35 -22.42
C GLN A 89 -12.31 15.63 -21.49
N SER A 90 -12.18 14.32 -21.31
CA SER A 90 -13.07 13.59 -20.40
C SER A 90 -12.77 13.98 -18.94
N PRO A 91 -13.78 14.38 -18.14
CA PRO A 91 -13.56 14.70 -16.74
C PRO A 91 -12.98 13.50 -15.99
N SER A 92 -12.17 13.75 -14.96
CA SER A 92 -11.43 12.73 -14.21
C SER A 92 -12.31 11.56 -13.74
N LYS A 93 -13.58 11.83 -13.44
CA LYS A 93 -14.59 10.82 -13.08
C LYS A 93 -14.87 9.83 -14.21
N THR A 94 -15.06 10.31 -15.44
CA THR A 94 -15.31 9.47 -16.62
C THR A 94 -14.08 8.63 -16.94
N PHE A 95 -12.88 9.23 -16.88
CA PHE A 95 -11.63 8.48 -17.04
C PHE A 95 -11.50 7.37 -15.99
N ARG A 96 -11.72 7.68 -14.71
CA ARG A 96 -11.70 6.68 -13.63
C ARG A 96 -12.74 5.59 -13.85
N GLN A 97 -13.96 5.93 -14.28
CA GLN A 97 -15.00 4.95 -14.60
C GLN A 97 -14.58 4.01 -15.72
N VAL A 98 -13.98 4.54 -16.81
CA VAL A 98 -13.47 3.71 -17.92
C VAL A 98 -12.30 2.83 -17.46
N CYS A 99 -11.34 3.36 -16.71
CA CYS A 99 -10.27 2.55 -16.14
C CYS A 99 -10.80 1.47 -15.19
N THR A 100 -11.84 1.78 -14.42
CA THR A 100 -12.48 0.82 -13.51
C THR A 100 -13.26 -0.26 -14.28
N SER A 101 -13.89 0.08 -15.41
CA SER A 101 -14.58 -0.91 -16.25
C SER A 101 -13.61 -1.85 -16.98
N LEU A 102 -12.39 -1.38 -17.26
CA LEU A 102 -11.34 -2.16 -17.93
C LEU A 102 -10.54 -3.06 -16.95
N VAL A 103 -10.57 -2.75 -15.66
CA VAL A 103 -9.83 -3.49 -14.63
C VAL A 103 -10.82 -4.22 -13.73
N VAL A 104 -10.92 -5.53 -13.92
CA VAL A 104 -11.67 -6.38 -12.99
C VAL A 104 -10.89 -6.44 -11.68
N ALA A 105 -11.50 -5.92 -10.61
CA ALA A 105 -10.91 -6.00 -9.29
C ALA A 105 -10.60 -7.48 -8.90
N PRO A 106 -9.47 -7.75 -8.24
CA PRO A 106 -9.14 -9.09 -7.76
C PRO A 106 -10.29 -9.75 -6.99
N PRO A 107 -10.48 -11.08 -7.09
CA PRO A 107 -11.59 -11.79 -6.45
C PRO A 107 -11.74 -11.50 -4.95
N HIS A 108 -10.62 -11.41 -4.23
CA HIS A 108 -10.62 -11.12 -2.79
C HIS A 108 -11.11 -9.71 -2.44
N LEU A 109 -10.90 -8.71 -3.32
CA LEU A 109 -11.45 -7.36 -3.13
C LEU A 109 -12.92 -7.30 -3.51
N ARG A 110 -13.33 -8.05 -4.55
CA ARG A 110 -14.75 -8.16 -4.95
C ARG A 110 -15.60 -8.88 -3.89
N ALA A 111 -14.99 -9.71 -3.06
CA ALA A 111 -15.68 -10.37 -1.94
C ALA A 111 -16.06 -9.37 -0.82
N ILE A 112 -15.39 -8.21 -0.74
CA ILE A 112 -15.73 -7.15 0.22
C ILE A 112 -16.80 -6.25 -0.40
N ASN A 113 -17.98 -6.25 0.19
CA ASN A 113 -19.11 -5.46 -0.30
C ASN A 113 -18.94 -3.95 -0.04
N SER A 114 -19.74 -3.12 -0.72
CA SER A 114 -19.68 -1.66 -0.58
C SER A 114 -19.95 -1.17 0.85
N PRO A 115 -20.96 -1.68 1.60
CA PRO A 115 -21.17 -1.29 3.00
C PRO A 115 -19.97 -1.57 3.92
N ALA A 116 -19.27 -2.69 3.73
CA ALA A 116 -18.06 -3.03 4.47
C ALA A 116 -16.93 -2.00 4.22
N TRP A 117 -16.76 -1.57 2.97
CA TRP A 117 -15.84 -0.49 2.66
C TRP A 117 -16.24 0.84 3.29
N ILE A 118 -17.51 1.22 3.20
CA ILE A 118 -18.03 2.45 3.81
C ILE A 118 -17.77 2.44 5.31
N PHE A 119 -18.06 1.32 5.99
CA PHE A 119 -17.73 1.11 7.40
C PHE A 119 -16.25 1.32 7.68
N PHE A 120 -15.35 0.68 6.93
CA PHE A 120 -13.92 0.86 7.12
C PHE A 120 -13.47 2.33 6.96
N TRP A 121 -14.00 3.03 5.96
CA TRP A 121 -13.66 4.44 5.72
C TRP A 121 -14.26 5.39 6.75
N SER A 122 -15.35 5.01 7.43
CA SER A 122 -15.94 5.81 8.51
C SER A 122 -15.23 5.66 9.85
N LEU A 123 -14.34 4.68 10.02
CA LEU A 123 -13.61 4.49 11.28
C LEU A 123 -12.63 5.64 11.52
N SER A 124 -12.58 6.13 12.77
CA SER A 124 -11.62 7.12 13.27
C SER A 124 -10.21 6.53 13.46
N LEU A 125 -9.59 6.10 12.36
CA LEU A 125 -8.23 5.55 12.36
C LEU A 125 -7.20 6.63 12.01
N THR A 126 -6.02 6.51 12.63
CA THR A 126 -4.83 7.22 12.15
C THR A 126 -4.47 6.78 10.73
N MET A 127 -3.72 7.62 10.02
CA MET A 127 -3.21 7.31 8.68
C MET A 127 -2.43 5.98 8.65
N ILE A 128 -1.61 5.71 9.67
CA ILE A 128 -0.81 4.48 9.72
C ILE A 128 -1.70 3.26 9.88
N GLN A 129 -2.64 3.28 10.83
CA GLN A 129 -3.58 2.16 11.05
C GLN A 129 -4.35 1.85 9.76
N ARG A 130 -4.96 2.87 9.15
CA ARG A 130 -5.73 2.70 7.91
C ARG A 130 -4.88 2.15 6.77
N ASN A 131 -3.67 2.68 6.59
CA ASN A 131 -2.76 2.24 5.53
C ASN A 131 -2.33 0.78 5.67
N VAL A 132 -2.05 0.31 6.89
CA VAL A 132 -1.64 -1.09 7.11
C VAL A 132 -2.76 -2.05 6.75
N ILE A 133 -4.00 -1.76 7.19
CA ILE A 133 -5.16 -2.58 6.86
C ILE A 133 -5.42 -2.60 5.35
N TYR A 134 -5.46 -1.41 4.73
CA TYR A 134 -5.68 -1.29 3.30
C TYR A 134 -4.63 -2.06 2.49
N ARG A 135 -3.35 -1.94 2.85
CA ARG A 135 -2.26 -2.65 2.17
C ARG A 135 -2.31 -4.16 2.38
N PHE A 136 -2.70 -4.62 3.57
CA PHE A 136 -2.88 -6.04 3.85
C PHE A 136 -3.98 -6.63 2.96
N ILE A 137 -5.14 -5.98 2.90
CA ILE A 137 -6.28 -6.40 2.08
C ILE A 137 -5.91 -6.42 0.59
N ASN A 138 -5.20 -5.39 0.11
CA ASN A 138 -4.72 -5.30 -1.27
C ASN A 138 -3.49 -6.17 -1.57
N LYS A 139 -2.98 -6.93 -0.60
CA LYS A 139 -1.77 -7.75 -0.70
C LYS A 139 -0.54 -6.99 -1.22
N CYS A 140 -0.39 -5.73 -0.80
CA CYS A 140 0.66 -4.83 -1.26
C CYS A 140 1.54 -4.28 -0.12
N ILE A 141 1.64 -5.03 0.98
CA ILE A 141 2.68 -4.81 1.99
C ILE A 141 4.02 -5.31 1.45
N PRO A 142 5.10 -4.51 1.50
CA PRO A 142 6.41 -4.95 1.06
C PRO A 142 7.07 -5.87 2.10
N HIS A 143 6.63 -7.12 2.14
CA HIS A 143 7.25 -8.20 2.92
C HIS A 143 8.45 -8.81 2.16
N LEU A 144 9.37 -9.47 2.86
CA LEU A 144 10.66 -9.86 2.26
C LEU A 144 10.50 -10.89 1.13
N SER A 145 9.55 -11.83 1.20
CA SER A 145 9.31 -12.74 0.05
C SER A 145 8.84 -12.00 -1.21
N LEU A 146 8.09 -10.90 -1.07
CA LEU A 146 7.71 -10.06 -2.20
C LEU A 146 8.92 -9.33 -2.76
N LEU A 147 9.77 -8.78 -1.88
CA LEU A 147 10.96 -8.04 -2.26
C LEU A 147 12.02 -8.93 -2.91
N HIS A 148 12.27 -10.12 -2.36
CA HIS A 148 13.14 -11.14 -2.96
C HIS A 148 12.67 -11.51 -4.38
N ARG A 149 11.36 -11.65 -4.58
CA ARG A 149 10.78 -11.98 -5.89
C ARG A 149 10.91 -10.86 -6.92
N ILE A 150 10.81 -9.59 -6.51
CA ILE A 150 10.82 -8.44 -7.44
C ILE A 150 12.24 -7.86 -7.63
N PHE A 151 13.08 -7.93 -6.60
CA PHE A 151 14.44 -7.37 -6.56
C PHE A 151 15.44 -8.40 -5.98
N PRO A 152 15.64 -9.54 -6.65
CA PRO A 152 16.46 -10.65 -6.11
C PRO A 152 17.92 -10.25 -5.84
N ASP A 153 18.46 -9.30 -6.61
CA ASP A 153 19.84 -8.82 -6.41
C ASP A 153 20.01 -7.99 -5.13
N GLN A 154 18.96 -7.30 -4.69
CA GLN A 154 18.96 -6.46 -3.48
C GLN A 154 18.50 -7.23 -2.24
N HIS A 155 17.63 -8.22 -2.44
CA HIS A 155 17.05 -9.05 -1.39
C HIS A 155 17.33 -10.51 -1.74
N THR A 156 18.47 -11.03 -1.31
CA THR A 156 18.95 -12.38 -1.69
C THR A 156 18.23 -13.53 -0.99
N THR A 157 17.43 -13.22 0.03
CA THR A 157 16.67 -14.19 0.82
C THR A 157 15.26 -13.67 1.06
N ASP A 158 14.30 -14.60 1.20
CA ASP A 158 12.93 -14.35 1.61
C ASP A 158 12.71 -14.61 3.11
N THR A 159 13.75 -15.00 3.85
CA THR A 159 13.65 -15.41 5.25
C THR A 159 13.32 -14.24 6.17
N CYS A 160 12.32 -14.39 7.03
CA CYS A 160 11.86 -13.34 7.92
C CYS A 160 12.98 -12.82 8.83
N VAL A 161 13.24 -11.52 8.76
CA VAL A 161 14.27 -10.83 9.57
C VAL A 161 13.98 -10.84 11.07
N VAL A 162 12.74 -11.15 11.48
CA VAL A 162 12.34 -11.14 12.89
C VAL A 162 12.59 -12.48 13.57
N CYS A 163 12.25 -13.60 12.92
CA CYS A 163 12.41 -14.94 13.52
C CYS A 163 13.51 -15.79 12.88
N SER A 164 14.02 -15.38 11.71
CA SER A 164 15.08 -16.07 10.95
C SER A 164 14.79 -17.55 10.62
N SER A 165 13.52 -17.98 10.65
CA SER A 165 13.17 -19.41 10.61
C SER A 165 12.22 -19.81 9.47
N ALA A 166 11.53 -18.86 8.85
CA ALA A 166 10.55 -19.13 7.79
C ALA A 166 10.52 -17.98 6.78
N SER A 167 9.94 -18.24 5.61
CA SER A 167 9.72 -17.24 4.57
C SER A 167 8.77 -16.12 5.06
N ASP A 168 9.13 -14.87 4.81
CA ASP A 168 8.39 -13.67 5.18
C ASP A 168 7.24 -13.39 4.21
N THR A 169 6.23 -14.23 4.24
CA THR A 169 4.99 -14.05 3.48
C THR A 169 4.11 -12.97 4.13
N LEU A 170 3.07 -12.51 3.43
CA LEU A 170 2.13 -11.53 3.96
C LEU A 170 1.52 -11.95 5.32
N ASP A 171 1.12 -13.22 5.45
CA ASP A 171 0.55 -13.77 6.68
C ASP A 171 1.60 -13.89 7.78
N HIS A 172 2.83 -14.29 7.43
CA HIS A 172 3.94 -14.34 8.36
C HIS A 172 4.30 -12.94 8.88
N PHE A 173 4.35 -11.96 7.98
CA PHE A 173 4.75 -10.58 8.24
C PHE A 173 3.88 -9.90 9.32
N LEU A 174 2.58 -10.17 9.37
CA LEU A 174 1.67 -9.58 10.36
C LEU A 174 1.23 -10.53 11.48
N PHE A 175 1.14 -11.84 11.22
CA PHE A 175 0.42 -12.76 12.11
C PHE A 175 1.25 -13.98 12.54
N ARG A 176 1.82 -14.71 11.59
CA ARG A 176 2.34 -16.07 11.83
C ARG A 176 3.81 -16.13 12.21
N CYS A 177 4.54 -15.03 12.14
CA CYS A 177 5.89 -14.94 12.70
C CYS A 177 5.86 -15.19 14.21
N PRO A 178 6.67 -16.09 14.80
CA PRO A 178 6.54 -16.49 16.21
C PRO A 178 6.51 -15.31 17.21
N PRO A 179 7.41 -14.31 17.14
CA PRO A 179 7.31 -13.13 18.02
C PRO A 179 6.04 -12.30 17.81
N LYS A 180 5.50 -12.25 16.59
CA LYS A 180 4.26 -11.52 16.27
C LYS A 180 3.02 -12.30 16.73
N ALA A 181 3.05 -13.62 16.61
CA ALA A 181 2.02 -14.51 17.14
C ALA A 181 1.92 -14.38 18.66
N LEU A 182 3.04 -14.21 19.38
CA LEU A 182 3.05 -13.93 20.82
C LEU A 182 2.42 -12.57 21.16
N VAL A 183 2.62 -11.54 20.32
CA VAL A 183 1.89 -10.26 20.48
C VAL A 183 0.39 -10.48 20.31
N TRP A 184 -0.04 -11.19 19.26
CA TRP A 184 -1.46 -11.50 19.05
C TRP A 184 -2.06 -12.28 20.21
N GLN A 185 -1.33 -13.28 20.72
CA GLN A 185 -1.74 -14.05 21.89
C GLN A 185 -1.93 -13.14 23.11
N GLY A 186 -1.00 -12.23 23.38
CA GLY A 186 -1.13 -11.24 24.46
C GLY A 186 -2.37 -10.36 24.31
N ILE A 187 -2.64 -9.86 23.10
CA ILE A 187 -3.83 -9.05 22.81
C ILE A 187 -5.12 -9.85 22.92
N ILE A 188 -5.13 -11.11 22.49
CA ILE A 188 -6.29 -12.00 22.62
C ILE A 188 -6.61 -12.20 24.10
N PHE A 189 -5.62 -12.51 24.93
CA PHE A 189 -5.83 -12.72 26.36
C PHE A 189 -6.27 -11.46 27.09
N GLU A 190 -5.68 -10.31 26.76
CA GLU A 190 -5.91 -9.07 27.48
C GLU A 190 -7.19 -8.34 27.04
N PHE A 191 -7.52 -8.36 25.75
CA PHE A 191 -8.56 -7.48 25.20
C PHE A 191 -9.67 -8.19 24.44
N LEU A 192 -9.43 -9.38 23.87
CA LEU A 192 -10.44 -10.09 23.06
C LEU A 192 -11.01 -11.27 23.82
N TRP A 193 -11.99 -11.95 23.24
CA TRP A 193 -12.50 -13.18 23.85
C TRP A 193 -11.46 -14.31 23.75
N PRO A 194 -11.22 -15.11 24.81
CA PRO A 194 -10.13 -16.10 24.82
C PRO A 194 -10.18 -17.18 23.73
N THR A 195 -11.35 -17.41 23.13
CA THR A 195 -11.50 -18.38 22.03
C THR A 195 -11.18 -17.81 20.66
N VAL A 196 -10.90 -16.51 20.55
CA VAL A 196 -10.52 -15.87 19.29
C VAL A 196 -9.18 -16.44 18.82
N THR A 197 -9.13 -16.86 17.57
CA THR A 197 -7.90 -17.33 16.93
C THR A 197 -7.31 -16.29 15.99
N ILE A 198 -6.05 -16.47 15.60
CA ILE A 198 -5.43 -15.66 14.54
C ILE A 198 -6.21 -15.78 13.22
N ASP A 199 -6.79 -16.94 12.92
CA ASP A 199 -7.61 -17.14 11.72
C ASP A 199 -8.89 -16.32 11.75
N ASP A 200 -9.55 -16.23 12.91
CA ASP A 200 -10.73 -15.37 13.10
C ASP A 200 -10.39 -13.90 12.85
N ILE A 201 -9.22 -13.46 13.34
CA ILE A 201 -8.73 -12.09 13.13
C ILE A 201 -8.45 -11.84 11.64
N CYS A 202 -7.71 -12.74 10.98
CA CYS A 202 -7.42 -12.65 9.55
C CYS A 202 -8.70 -12.59 8.72
N HIS A 203 -9.66 -13.50 8.99
CA HIS A 203 -10.93 -13.55 8.29
C HIS A 203 -11.75 -12.26 8.51
N SER A 204 -11.78 -11.76 9.75
CA SER A 204 -12.50 -10.53 10.08
C SER A 204 -11.94 -9.32 9.32
N ILE A 205 -10.62 -9.21 9.18
CA ILE A 205 -9.98 -8.11 8.43
C ILE A 205 -10.21 -8.24 6.92
N LEU A 206 -10.09 -9.46 6.37
CA LEU A 206 -10.26 -9.69 4.93
C LEU A 206 -11.73 -9.53 4.45
N SER A 207 -12.70 -9.58 5.36
CA SER A 207 -14.13 -9.42 5.06
C SER A 207 -14.75 -8.14 5.62
N PHE A 208 -14.05 -7.44 6.51
CA PHE A 208 -14.61 -6.44 7.43
C PHE A 208 -15.85 -6.92 8.20
N ASN A 209 -15.97 -8.23 8.45
CA ASN A 209 -16.99 -8.80 9.30
C ASN A 209 -16.37 -9.22 10.65
N PHE A 210 -16.62 -8.40 11.67
CA PHE A 210 -16.06 -8.59 13.01
C PHE A 210 -16.99 -9.36 13.96
N TYR A 211 -18.06 -9.97 13.46
CA TYR A 211 -19.06 -10.65 14.30
C TYR A 211 -18.44 -11.73 15.19
N ASN A 212 -17.51 -12.54 14.65
CA ASN A 212 -16.87 -13.63 15.40
C ASN A 212 -15.91 -13.14 16.48
N ILE A 213 -15.42 -11.90 16.37
CA ILE A 213 -14.50 -11.31 17.34
C ILE A 213 -15.13 -10.11 18.08
N ARG A 214 -16.44 -9.94 18.02
CA ARG A 214 -17.15 -8.71 18.46
C ARG A 214 -17.00 -8.39 19.96
N TYR A 215 -16.68 -9.40 20.76
CA TYR A 215 -16.57 -9.24 22.21
C TYR A 215 -15.18 -8.71 22.58
N SER A 216 -15.19 -7.53 23.20
CA SER A 216 -14.02 -6.92 23.83
C SER A 216 -14.13 -7.09 25.34
N GLN A 217 -13.02 -7.46 26.00
CA GLN A 217 -12.90 -7.40 27.45
C GLN A 217 -12.81 -5.95 27.96
N GLN A 218 -12.46 -5.00 27.07
CA GLN A 218 -12.41 -3.58 27.36
C GLN A 218 -13.68 -2.90 26.85
N PRO A 219 -14.62 -2.49 27.74
CA PRO A 219 -15.95 -2.02 27.33
C PRO A 219 -15.94 -0.72 26.53
N LEU A 220 -14.89 0.10 26.69
CA LEU A 220 -14.75 1.39 26.01
C LEU A 220 -14.25 1.27 24.58
N VAL A 221 -13.74 0.11 24.16
CA VAL A 221 -13.11 -0.05 22.85
C VAL A 221 -13.64 -1.26 22.10
N PRO A 222 -14.26 -1.06 20.92
CA PRO A 222 -14.62 -2.13 20.02
C PRO A 222 -13.42 -3.00 19.61
N SER A 223 -13.62 -4.30 19.56
CA SER A 223 -12.57 -5.28 19.23
C SER A 223 -11.91 -5.05 17.87
N HIS A 224 -12.66 -4.57 16.87
CA HIS A 224 -12.11 -4.26 15.55
C HIS A 224 -11.04 -3.16 15.61
N LEU A 225 -11.20 -2.16 16.49
CA LEU A 225 -10.19 -1.11 16.68
C LEU A 225 -8.95 -1.66 17.36
N ILE A 226 -9.09 -2.51 18.39
CA ILE A 226 -7.97 -3.22 19.03
C ILE A 226 -7.15 -4.00 17.99
N VAL A 227 -7.82 -4.74 17.10
CA VAL A 227 -7.14 -5.48 16.02
C VAL A 227 -6.40 -4.54 15.07
N MET A 228 -7.03 -3.44 14.65
CA MET A 228 -6.40 -2.50 13.72
C MET A 228 -5.22 -1.75 14.33
N ILE A 229 -5.31 -1.37 15.61
CA ILE A 229 -4.21 -0.80 16.40
C ILE A 229 -3.05 -1.81 16.53
N THR A 230 -3.38 -3.08 16.79
CA THR A 230 -2.39 -4.16 16.92
C THR A 230 -1.63 -4.37 15.62
N MET A 231 -2.32 -4.49 14.48
CA MET A 231 -1.69 -4.59 13.16
C MET A 231 -0.75 -3.41 12.88
N ALA A 232 -1.17 -2.19 13.20
CA ALA A 232 -0.36 -0.99 13.02
C ALA A 232 0.92 -1.01 13.88
N ASN A 233 0.83 -1.46 15.13
CA ASN A 233 1.97 -1.54 16.03
C ASN A 233 2.96 -2.65 15.65
N ILE A 234 2.46 -3.81 15.21
CA ILE A 234 3.31 -4.88 14.66
C ILE A 234 4.05 -4.39 13.42
N TRP A 235 3.34 -3.72 12.50
CA TRP A 235 3.93 -3.13 11.30
C TRP A 235 5.00 -2.08 11.66
N ARG A 236 4.69 -1.15 12.58
CA ARG A 236 5.65 -0.13 13.04
C ARG A 236 6.90 -0.74 13.65
N ALA A 237 6.75 -1.76 14.50
CA ALA A 237 7.87 -2.44 15.12
C ALA A 237 8.72 -3.21 14.09
N HIS A 238 8.08 -3.85 13.11
CA HIS A 238 8.79 -4.47 11.99
C HIS A 238 9.64 -3.44 11.23
N TYR A 239 9.08 -2.31 10.83
CA TYR A 239 9.86 -1.32 10.06
C TYR A 239 10.88 -0.55 10.91
N ARG A 240 10.68 -0.45 12.22
CA ARG A 240 11.73 0.04 13.13
C ARG A 240 12.94 -0.92 13.17
N LEU A 241 12.72 -2.22 13.06
CA LEU A 241 13.82 -3.17 12.89
C LEU A 241 14.57 -2.91 11.57
N ILE A 242 13.85 -2.80 10.46
CA ILE A 242 14.46 -2.61 9.14
C ILE A 242 15.25 -1.29 9.04
N PHE A 243 14.59 -0.17 9.36
CA PHE A 243 15.14 1.16 9.08
C PHE A 243 15.96 1.72 10.23
N ASN A 244 15.66 1.34 11.47
CA ASN A 244 16.29 1.92 12.66
C ASN A 244 17.11 0.88 13.44
N GLN A 245 17.24 -0.35 12.93
CA GLN A 245 17.96 -1.46 13.60
C GLN A 245 17.48 -1.72 15.03
N LYS A 246 16.21 -1.40 15.33
CA LYS A 246 15.63 -1.62 16.66
C LYS A 246 14.98 -3.00 16.72
N ALA A 247 15.45 -3.85 17.62
CA ALA A 247 14.93 -5.20 17.84
C ALA A 247 13.39 -5.23 18.01
N PHE A 248 12.78 -6.29 17.51
CA PHE A 248 11.35 -6.55 17.69
C PHE A 248 11.09 -7.09 19.10
N GLU A 249 10.82 -6.19 20.03
CA GLU A 249 10.58 -6.52 21.44
C GLU A 249 9.08 -6.68 21.75
N ILE A 250 8.64 -7.91 22.05
CA ILE A 250 7.23 -8.26 22.26
C ILE A 250 6.59 -7.37 23.34
N THR A 251 7.23 -7.23 24.49
CA THR A 251 6.73 -6.42 25.61
C THR A 251 6.60 -4.95 25.23
N ALA A 252 7.56 -4.42 24.47
CA ALA A 252 7.49 -3.03 24.01
C ALA A 252 6.35 -2.83 23.00
N VAL A 253 6.08 -3.80 22.12
CA VAL A 253 4.95 -3.75 21.19
C VAL A 253 3.63 -3.76 21.95
N LEU A 254 3.46 -4.67 22.91
CA LEU A 254 2.26 -4.74 23.76
C LEU A 254 2.03 -3.43 24.53
N ASN A 255 3.08 -2.85 25.12
CA ASN A 255 2.97 -1.57 25.82
C ASN A 255 2.54 -0.43 24.90
N ASN A 256 3.08 -0.36 23.67
CA ASN A 256 2.65 0.64 22.70
C ASN A 256 1.17 0.44 22.28
N ILE A 257 0.71 -0.80 22.17
CA ILE A 257 -0.70 -1.08 21.86
C ILE A 257 -1.60 -0.59 23.00
N ARG A 258 -1.26 -0.87 24.26
CA ARG A 258 -2.00 -0.36 25.43
C ARG A 258 -2.07 1.16 25.45
N LEU A 259 -0.96 1.83 25.18
CA LEU A 259 -0.91 3.29 25.10
C LEU A 259 -1.79 3.85 23.98
N ASP A 260 -1.74 3.25 22.78
CA ASP A 260 -2.59 3.67 21.66
C ASP A 260 -4.07 3.44 21.93
N ILE A 261 -4.43 2.34 22.63
CA ILE A 261 -5.81 2.05 23.05
C ILE A 261 -6.29 3.10 24.06
N ASN A 262 -5.50 3.39 25.09
CA ASN A 262 -5.84 4.39 26.10
C ASN A 262 -6.00 5.78 25.47
N LYS A 263 -5.06 6.15 24.59
CA LYS A 263 -5.14 7.44 23.88
C LYS A 263 -6.43 7.58 23.07
N MET A 264 -6.87 6.51 22.41
CA MET A 264 -8.12 6.51 21.66
C MET A 264 -9.33 6.66 22.58
N ILE A 265 -9.33 5.99 23.74
CA ILE A 265 -10.38 6.16 24.75
C ILE A 265 -10.46 7.62 25.20
N ASP A 266 -9.31 8.23 25.49
CA ASP A 266 -9.25 9.63 25.94
C ASP A 266 -9.77 10.58 24.85
N GLU A 267 -9.38 10.37 23.59
CA GLU A 267 -9.84 11.16 22.45
C GLU A 267 -11.36 11.02 22.24
N ASP A 268 -11.91 9.81 22.29
CA ASP A 268 -13.35 9.57 22.14
C ASP A 268 -14.17 10.18 23.29
N GLN A 269 -13.64 10.17 24.52
CA GLN A 269 -14.30 10.82 25.65
C GLN A 269 -14.39 12.34 25.48
N VAL A 270 -13.34 12.99 24.99
CA VAL A 270 -13.36 14.43 24.71
C VAL A 270 -14.39 14.77 23.63
N HIS A 271 -14.49 13.98 22.56
CA HIS A 271 -15.46 14.22 21.49
C HIS A 271 -16.92 14.02 21.93
N ASN A 272 -17.18 13.17 22.94
CA ASN A 272 -18.53 12.95 23.48
C ASN A 272 -18.97 14.04 24.49
N MET A 273 -18.07 14.93 24.92
CA MET A 273 -18.37 16.04 25.84
C MET A 273 -18.68 17.37 25.15
N ILE A 274 -18.57 17.44 23.82
CA ILE A 274 -18.80 18.62 22.97
C ILE A 274 -20.09 18.44 22.17
#